data_AF-A0A060CDR7-F1
#
_entry.id   AF-A0A060CDR7-F1
#
_cell.length_a   1.000
_cell.length_b   1.000
_cell.length_c   1.000
_cell.angle_alpha   90.00
_cell.angle_beta   90.00
_cell.angle_gamma   90.00
#
_symmetry.space_group_name_H-M   'P 1'
#
loop_
_entity.id
_entity.type
_entity.pdbx_description
1 polymer ?
#
loop_
_entity_poly.entity_id
_entity_poly.type
_entity_poly.pdbx_seq_one_letter_code
_entity_poly.pdbx_strand_id
1 'polypeptide(L)'
;MGLPLGKDMDAPTWSALVDECYRMGDRTLYLRLPNFHGADVRQLQTCLNILGFSCGKTDGYYGAYTESAVKQFQESQGALADGMCFQDTFDAIERLHHVWAGKPAAGPH
;
A
#
# COMPACT_ATOMS: atom_id res chain seq x y z
N MET A 1 -23.82 23.50 -16.18
CA MET A 1 -23.39 23.42 -14.77
C MET A 1 -21.95 23.93 -14.72
N GLY A 2 -21.77 25.22 -14.38
CA GLY A 2 -20.47 25.88 -14.34
C GLY A 2 -19.77 25.59 -13.02
N LEU A 3 -18.50 25.20 -13.09
CA LEU A 3 -17.64 25.05 -11.93
C LEU A 3 -17.26 26.45 -11.43
N PRO A 4 -17.50 26.81 -10.15
CA PRO A 4 -17.01 28.06 -9.60
C PRO A 4 -15.48 28.02 -9.54
N LEU A 5 -14.83 29.00 -10.19
CA LEU A 5 -13.39 29.30 -10.13
C LEU A 5 -13.03 29.89 -8.75
N GLY A 6 -13.13 29.06 -7.72
CA GLY A 6 -12.65 29.35 -6.37
C GLY A 6 -11.17 28.99 -6.26
N LYS A 7 -10.33 30.02 -6.21
CA LYS A 7 -8.86 30.01 -6.07
C LYS A 7 -8.34 29.53 -4.70
N ASP A 8 -8.96 28.50 -4.13
CA ASP A 8 -8.43 27.73 -3.01
C ASP A 8 -8.46 26.26 -3.42
N MET A 9 -7.50 25.92 -4.28
CA MET A 9 -7.13 24.54 -4.52
C MET A 9 -6.37 24.08 -3.28
N ASP A 10 -7.08 23.75 -2.20
CA ASP A 10 -6.46 23.37 -0.93
C ASP A 10 -5.49 22.21 -1.17
N ALA A 11 -4.24 22.35 -0.72
CA ALA A 11 -3.22 21.30 -0.78
C ALA A 11 -3.73 19.89 -0.38
N PRO A 12 -4.58 19.71 0.66
CA PRO A 12 -5.13 18.39 0.99
C PRO A 12 -6.10 17.83 -0.05
N THR A 13 -6.88 18.67 -0.74
CA THR A 13 -7.83 18.24 -1.79
C THR A 13 -7.09 17.72 -3.02
N TRP A 14 -5.97 18.35 -3.39
CA TRP A 14 -5.08 17.85 -4.45
C TRP A 14 -4.34 16.59 -4.05
N SER A 15 -3.90 16.49 -2.80
CA SER A 15 -3.28 15.26 -2.30
C SER A 15 -4.25 14.09 -2.36
N ALA A 16 -5.53 14.27 -2.03
CA ALA A 16 -6.53 13.21 -2.08
C ALA A 16 -6.78 12.68 -3.51
N LEU A 17 -6.82 13.57 -4.52
CA LEU A 17 -6.97 13.17 -5.92
C LEU A 17 -5.70 12.50 -6.47
N VAL A 18 -4.52 12.95 -6.04
CA VAL A 18 -3.24 12.34 -6.42
C VAL A 18 -3.04 10.99 -5.72
N ASP A 19 -3.47 10.85 -4.47
CA ASP A 19 -3.45 9.60 -3.70
C ASP A 19 -4.38 8.52 -4.29
N GLU A 20 -5.46 8.92 -4.96
CA GLU A 20 -6.31 8.02 -5.74
C GLU A 20 -5.70 7.63 -7.08
N CYS A 21 -4.73 8.39 -7.61
CA CYS A 21 -4.09 8.07 -8.88
C CYS A 21 -3.00 7.00 -8.77
N TYR A 22 -2.47 6.73 -7.58
CA TYR A 22 -1.42 5.72 -7.41
C TYR A 22 -2.00 4.30 -7.38
N ARG A 23 -1.59 3.49 -8.36
CA ARG A 23 -1.80 2.04 -8.39
C ARG A 23 -0.61 1.33 -7.74
N MET A 24 -0.88 0.17 -7.17
CA MET A 24 0.16 -0.69 -6.60
C MET A 24 1.22 -0.99 -7.68
N GLY A 25 2.49 -0.66 -7.41
CA GLY A 25 3.60 -0.78 -8.37
C GLY A 25 4.05 0.54 -9.02
N ASP A 26 3.28 1.63 -8.93
CA ASP A 26 3.64 2.91 -9.57
C ASP A 26 4.87 3.60 -8.94
N ARG A 27 5.21 3.24 -7.70
CA ARG A 27 6.34 3.79 -6.95
C ARG A 27 6.91 2.79 -5.96
N THR A 28 8.21 2.92 -5.67
CA THR A 28 8.84 2.17 -4.58
C THR A 28 8.29 2.63 -3.23
N LEU A 29 7.70 1.71 -2.47
CA LEU A 29 7.19 1.98 -1.13
C LEU A 29 8.18 1.47 -0.08
N TYR A 30 8.50 2.31 0.91
CA TYR A 30 9.40 1.98 2.01
C TYR A 30 9.13 2.91 3.20
N LEU A 31 9.62 2.55 4.38
CA LEU A 31 9.46 3.39 5.57
C LEU A 31 10.28 4.68 5.42
N ARG A 32 9.60 5.83 5.48
CA ARG A 32 10.22 7.16 5.40
C ARG A 32 9.41 8.20 6.17
N LEU A 33 9.98 9.38 6.38
CA LEU A 33 9.30 10.52 6.99
C LEU A 33 9.18 11.69 5.97
N PRO A 34 8.00 12.30 5.78
CA PRO A 34 6.68 11.78 6.19
C PRO A 34 6.38 10.43 5.51
N ASN A 35 5.53 9.61 6.15
CA ASN A 35 5.16 8.29 5.64
C ASN A 35 4.50 8.40 4.28
N PHE A 36 4.77 7.42 3.40
CA PHE A 36 3.94 7.25 2.22
C PHE A 36 2.50 6.98 2.64
N HIS A 37 1.58 7.56 1.88
CA HIS A 37 0.18 7.31 2.03
C HIS A 37 -0.51 7.32 0.67
N GLY A 38 -1.66 6.64 0.59
CA GLY A 38 -2.43 6.58 -0.65
C GLY A 38 -3.17 5.26 -0.85
N ALA A 39 -3.82 5.13 -2.00
CA ALA A 39 -4.56 3.93 -2.38
C ALA A 39 -3.64 2.71 -2.59
N ASP A 40 -2.43 2.93 -3.10
CA ASP A 40 -1.38 1.92 -3.27
C ASP A 40 -0.95 1.27 -1.94
N VAL A 41 -0.75 2.08 -0.90
CA VAL A 41 -0.41 1.59 0.45
C VAL A 41 -1.58 0.80 1.05
N ARG A 42 -2.82 1.25 0.87
CA ARG A 42 -4.01 0.50 1.32
C ARG A 42 -4.12 -0.86 0.63
N GLN A 43 -3.88 -0.90 -0.67
CA GLN A 43 -3.90 -2.16 -1.43
C GLN A 43 -2.81 -3.11 -0.96
N LEU A 44 -1.58 -2.60 -0.76
CA LEU A 44 -0.47 -3.39 -0.20
C LEU A 44 -0.83 -3.96 1.18
N GLN A 45 -1.30 -3.12 2.10
CA GLN A 45 -1.71 -3.54 3.44
C GLN A 45 -2.83 -4.59 3.41
N THR A 46 -3.82 -4.41 2.53
CA THR A 46 -4.91 -5.38 2.33
C THR A 46 -4.37 -6.73 1.89
N CYS A 47 -3.47 -6.73 0.90
CA CYS A 47 -2.85 -7.94 0.39
C CYS A 47 -2.03 -8.65 1.47
N LEU A 48 -1.15 -7.92 2.16
CA LEU A 48 -0.30 -8.48 3.23
C LEU A 48 -1.15 -9.15 4.32
N ASN A 49 -2.21 -8.49 4.79
CA ASN A 49 -3.13 -9.06 5.77
C ASN A 49 -3.83 -10.33 5.24
N ILE A 50 -4.29 -10.35 3.97
CA ILE A 50 -4.92 -11.55 3.38
C ILE A 50 -3.91 -12.71 3.26
N LEU A 51 -2.65 -12.40 2.94
CA LEU A 51 -1.57 -13.37 2.87
C LEU A 51 -1.08 -13.85 4.25
N GLY A 52 -1.59 -13.26 5.34
CA GLY A 52 -1.25 -13.63 6.72
C GLY A 52 -0.06 -12.85 7.30
N PHE A 53 0.46 -11.85 6.58
CA PHE A 53 1.51 -10.95 7.07
C PHE A 53 0.84 -9.74 7.73
N SER A 54 0.61 -9.83 9.04
CA SER A 54 -0.09 -8.81 9.83
C SER A 54 0.59 -7.44 9.74
N CYS A 55 0.05 -6.55 8.89
CA CYS A 55 0.55 -5.19 8.72
C CYS A 55 -0.18 -4.17 9.59
N GLY A 56 -1.08 -4.63 10.46
CA GLY A 56 -1.97 -3.81 11.27
C GLY A 56 -3.18 -3.29 10.48
N LYS A 57 -3.71 -2.15 10.91
CA LYS A 57 -4.87 -1.53 10.27
C LYS A 57 -4.52 -1.09 8.85
N THR A 58 -5.42 -1.36 7.90
CA THR A 58 -5.35 -0.84 6.52
C THR A 58 -5.72 0.65 6.49
N ASP A 59 -4.88 1.48 7.10
CA ASP A 59 -5.06 2.93 7.19
C ASP A 59 -4.53 3.69 5.98
N GLY A 60 -3.77 3.02 5.11
CA GLY A 60 -3.14 3.62 3.96
C GLY A 60 -1.89 4.39 4.26
N TYR A 61 -1.24 4.19 5.42
CA TYR A 61 0.03 4.79 5.79
C TYR A 61 1.12 3.73 5.90
N TYR A 62 2.24 3.94 5.20
CA TYR A 62 3.37 3.01 5.24
C TYR A 62 4.18 3.25 6.51
N GLY A 63 3.72 2.65 7.62
CA GLY A 63 4.36 2.71 8.93
C GLY A 63 5.23 1.49 9.22
N ALA A 64 5.80 1.46 10.43
CA ALA A 64 6.69 0.37 10.87
C ALA A 64 6.03 -1.02 10.84
N TYR A 65 4.72 -1.12 11.11
CA TYR A 65 3.99 -2.38 10.99
C TYR A 65 3.87 -2.86 9.55
N THR A 66 3.64 -1.94 8.61
CA THR A 66 3.61 -2.26 7.17
C THR A 66 5.00 -2.70 6.70
N GLU A 67 6.06 -1.98 7.09
CA GLU A 67 7.44 -2.39 6.79
C GLU A 67 7.76 -3.79 7.34
N SER A 68 7.37 -4.08 8.58
CA SER A 68 7.60 -5.40 9.21
C SER A 68 6.86 -6.52 8.48
N ALA A 69 5.65 -6.27 8.00
CA ALA A 69 4.88 -7.23 7.21
C ALA A 69 5.50 -7.45 5.81
N VAL A 70 6.00 -6.38 5.17
CA VAL A 70 6.72 -6.47 3.89
C VAL A 70 8.00 -7.29 4.04
N LYS A 71 8.77 -7.07 5.11
CA LYS A 71 9.97 -7.86 5.40
C LYS A 71 9.65 -9.35 5.52
N GLN A 72 8.64 -9.72 6.33
CA GLN A 72 8.22 -11.11 6.46
C GLN A 72 7.74 -11.72 5.14
N PHE A 73 7.03 -10.94 4.33
CA PHE A 73 6.64 -11.37 2.99
C PHE A 73 7.87 -11.64 2.10
N GLN A 74 8.82 -10.71 2.06
CA GLN A 74 10.07 -10.85 1.30
C GLN A 74 10.88 -12.09 1.77
N GLU A 75 10.99 -12.32 3.09
CA GLU A 75 11.63 -13.52 3.65
C GLU A 75 10.92 -14.80 3.17
N SER A 76 9.58 -14.81 3.19
CA SER A 76 8.79 -15.94 2.71
C SER A 76 8.96 -16.20 1.21
N GLN A 77 9.33 -15.20 0.42
CA GLN A 77 9.63 -15.34 -1.00
C GLN A 77 11.12 -15.68 -1.27
N GLY A 78 11.95 -15.81 -0.22
CA GLY A 78 13.39 -16.04 -0.35
C GLY A 78 14.17 -14.81 -0.86
N ALA A 79 13.57 -13.62 -0.75
CA ALA A 79 14.20 -12.34 -1.12
C ALA A 79 14.90 -11.69 0.09
N LEU A 80 15.72 -10.67 -0.18
CA LEU A 80 16.30 -9.85 0.87
C LEU A 80 15.20 -9.03 1.55
N ALA A 81 15.06 -9.19 2.86
CA ALA A 81 14.03 -8.56 3.68
C ALA A 81 14.39 -7.12 4.08
N ASP A 82 14.51 -6.24 3.09
CA ASP A 82 14.87 -4.84 3.30
C ASP A 82 13.66 -3.96 3.70
N GLY A 83 12.43 -4.45 3.51
CA GLY A 83 11.20 -3.70 3.78
C GLY A 83 10.89 -2.64 2.72
N MET A 84 11.54 -2.70 1.56
CA MET A 84 11.32 -1.84 0.40
C MET A 84 10.56 -2.61 -0.68
N CYS A 85 9.35 -2.17 -1.01
CA CYS A 85 8.58 -2.72 -2.12
C CYS A 85 9.10 -2.12 -3.44
N PHE A 86 10.08 -2.79 -4.07
CA PHE A 86 10.43 -2.57 -5.46
C PHE A 86 9.47 -3.32 -6.41
N GLN A 87 9.62 -3.12 -7.73
CA GLN A 87 8.83 -3.79 -8.75
C GLN A 87 8.76 -5.31 -8.54
N ASP A 88 9.88 -5.97 -8.20
CA ASP A 88 9.92 -7.41 -7.94
C ASP A 88 9.02 -7.85 -6.78
N THR A 89 8.87 -7.00 -5.75
CA THR A 89 7.98 -7.26 -4.61
C THR A 89 6.52 -7.16 -5.05
N PHE A 90 6.19 -6.17 -5.88
CA PHE A 90 4.84 -6.02 -6.44
C PHE A 90 4.49 -7.15 -7.40
N ASP A 91 5.41 -7.55 -8.27
CA ASP A 91 5.22 -8.68 -9.19
C ASP A 91 5.03 -10.00 -8.42
N ALA A 92 5.73 -10.20 -7.31
CA ALA A 92 5.52 -11.35 -6.42
C ALA A 92 4.12 -11.35 -5.80
N ILE A 93 3.64 -10.18 -5.36
CA ILE A 93 2.28 -10.00 -4.84
C ILE A 93 1.23 -10.23 -5.94
N GLU A 94 1.48 -9.75 -7.16
CA GLU A 94 0.58 -9.93 -8.31
C GLU A 94 0.52 -11.39 -8.78
N ARG A 95 1.62 -12.15 -8.72
CA ARG A 95 1.55 -13.61 -8.95
C ARG A 95 0.61 -14.30 -7.96
N LEU A 96 0.54 -13.79 -6.74
CA LEU A 96 -0.40 -14.24 -5.70
C LEU A 96 -1.78 -13.59 -5.81
N HIS A 97 -2.05 -12.75 -6.82
CA HIS A 97 -3.34 -12.08 -7.04
C HIS A 97 -4.52 -13.06 -7.07
N HIS A 98 -4.35 -14.24 -7.66
CA HIS A 98 -5.39 -15.29 -7.67
C HIS A 98 -5.76 -15.81 -6.26
N VAL A 99 -4.91 -15.59 -5.25
CA VAL A 99 -5.14 -15.99 -3.85
C VAL A 99 -5.89 -14.91 -3.08
N TRP A 100 -5.63 -13.62 -3.36
CA TRP A 100 -6.17 -12.50 -2.57
C TRP A 100 -7.26 -11.67 -3.26
N ALA A 101 -7.38 -11.69 -4.59
CA ALA A 101 -8.31 -10.83 -5.35
C ALA A 101 -9.81 -11.11 -5.14
N GLY A 102 -10.18 -12.16 -4.40
CA GLY A 102 -11.57 -12.54 -4.14
C GLY A 102 -11.89 -12.84 -2.67
N LYS A 103 -10.94 -12.65 -1.75
CA LYS A 103 -11.16 -12.91 -0.32
C LYS A 103 -11.31 -11.60 0.46
N PRO A 104 -12.34 -11.45 1.30
CA PRO A 104 -12.39 -10.32 2.21
C PRO A 104 -11.17 -10.40 3.13
N ALA A 105 -10.51 -9.26 3.36
CA ALA A 105 -9.47 -9.12 4.37
C ALA A 105 -10.09 -9.35 5.74
N ALA A 106 -10.20 -10.62 6.14
CA ALA A 106 -10.72 -11.02 7.41
C ALA A 106 -9.64 -10.78 8.48
N GLY A 107 -9.70 -9.63 9.16
CA GLY A 107 -9.21 -9.55 10.54
C GLY A 107 -10.12 -10.40 11.44
N PRO A 108 -9.61 -11.03 12.51
CA PRO A 108 -9.03 -10.26 13.62
C PRO A 108 -7.75 -10.87 14.25
N HIS A 109 -6.89 -10.03 14.83
CA HIS A 109 -6.48 -10.03 16.26
C HIS A 109 -5.44 -8.94 16.53
#